data_AF-A0A376U5U0-F1
#
_entry.id   AF-A0A376U5U0-F1
#
_cell.length_a   1.000
_cell.length_b   1.000
_cell.length_c   1.000
_cell.angle_alpha   90.00
_cell.angle_beta   90.00
_cell.angle_gamma   90.00
#
_symmetry.space_group_name_H-M   'P 1'
#
loop_
_entity.id
_entity.type
_entity.pdbx_description
1 polymer ?
#
loop_
_entity_poly.entity_id
_entity_poly.type
_entity_poly.pdbx_seq_one_letter_code
_entity_poly.pdbx_strand_id
1 'polypeptide(L)'
;MRLVEIDRLDVADILEDDLSIKPLSAWPESWRRYLSGFNLAEMFEGRGDDREMVGILKKIKWPDKVKNLELLGRHVSVQAFKDNVKNEVTGADGGPVRTEITNLTPEQAAEAYRKMMG
;
A
#
# COMPACT_ATOMS: atom_id res chain seq x y z
N MET A 1 -0.43 4.59 7.00
CA MET A 1 -0.37 3.17 6.59
C MET A 1 0.83 3.02 5.67
N ARG A 2 1.77 2.11 5.98
CA ARG A 2 3.07 1.95 5.28
C ARG A 2 2.96 1.88 3.75
N LEU A 3 1.93 1.22 3.23
CA LEU A 3 1.71 1.11 1.78
C LEU A 3 1.37 2.46 1.13
N VAL A 4 0.62 3.35 1.79
CA VAL A 4 0.31 4.69 1.25
C VAL A 4 1.56 5.56 1.19
N GLU A 5 2.46 5.42 2.16
CA GLU A 5 3.74 6.14 2.16
C GLU A 5 4.61 5.74 0.97
N ILE A 6 4.70 4.44 0.67
CA ILE A 6 5.45 3.91 -0.48
C ILE A 6 4.86 4.42 -1.81
N ASP A 7 3.53 4.47 -1.92
CA ASP A 7 2.84 4.94 -3.12
C ASP A 7 3.13 6.41 -3.42
N ARG A 8 3.21 7.23 -2.36
CA ARG A 8 3.42 8.68 -2.44
C ARG A 8 4.87 9.11 -2.62
N LEU A 9 5.84 8.20 -2.61
CA LEU A 9 7.25 8.54 -2.80
C LEU A 9 7.48 9.23 -4.16
N ASP A 10 8.17 10.36 -4.18
CA ASP A 10 8.49 11.07 -5.43
C ASP A 10 10.00 11.06 -5.68
N VAL A 11 10.42 10.77 -6.91
CA VAL A 11 11.82 10.78 -7.30
C VAL A 11 12.45 12.16 -7.10
N ALA A 12 11.67 13.23 -7.23
CA ALA A 12 12.10 14.61 -6.98
C ALA A 12 12.52 14.84 -5.51
N ASP A 13 12.10 13.97 -4.58
CA ASP A 13 12.52 14.04 -3.18
C ASP A 13 14.04 13.79 -3.03
N ILE A 14 14.63 13.00 -3.93
CA ILE A 14 16.03 12.55 -3.82
C ILE A 14 16.92 12.92 -5.02
N LEU A 15 16.35 13.51 -6.08
CA LEU A 15 17.10 14.04 -7.22
C LEU A 15 17.04 15.56 -7.27
N GLU A 16 18.08 16.15 -7.84
CA GLU A 16 18.09 17.53 -8.34
C GLU A 16 17.55 17.58 -9.78
N ASP A 17 17.27 18.78 -10.30
CA ASP A 17 16.70 18.99 -11.65
C ASP A 17 17.61 18.47 -12.77
N ASP A 18 18.91 18.40 -12.54
CA ASP A 18 19.90 17.84 -13.47
C ASP A 18 20.04 16.30 -13.37
N LEU A 19 19.15 15.65 -12.61
CA LEU A 19 19.14 14.22 -12.29
C LEU A 19 20.31 13.75 -11.41
N SER A 20 21.12 14.66 -10.87
CA SER A 20 22.08 14.31 -9.84
C SER A 20 21.35 13.92 -8.55
N ILE A 21 21.98 13.04 -7.77
CA ILE A 21 21.38 12.50 -6.54
C ILE A 21 21.72 13.43 -5.37
N LYS A 22 20.69 13.89 -4.66
CA LYS A 22 20.81 14.67 -3.42
C LYS A 22 21.65 13.93 -2.37
N PRO A 23 22.35 14.63 -1.47
CA PRO A 23 23.06 13.99 -0.37
C PRO A 23 22.09 13.17 0.51
N LEU A 24 22.56 12.04 1.04
CA LEU A 24 21.74 11.10 1.82
C LEU A 24 21.06 11.77 3.03
N SER A 25 21.67 12.81 3.62
CA SER A 25 21.11 13.58 4.72
C SER A 25 19.83 14.33 4.36
N ALA A 26 19.64 14.66 3.08
CA ALA A 26 18.44 15.32 2.58
C ALA A 26 17.31 14.33 2.27
N TRP A 27 17.57 13.03 2.31
CA TRP A 27 16.57 12.03 1.92
C TRP A 27 15.51 11.87 3.01
N PRO A 28 14.22 11.91 2.64
CA PRO A 28 13.15 11.52 3.55
C PRO A 28 13.37 10.12 4.11
N GLU A 29 12.89 9.90 5.33
CA GLU A 29 13.06 8.61 6.00
C GLU A 29 12.42 7.45 5.23
N SER A 30 11.28 7.70 4.59
CA SER A 30 10.57 6.71 3.77
C SER A 30 11.44 6.17 2.62
N TRP A 31 12.22 7.05 1.97
CA TRP A 31 13.19 6.67 0.95
C TRP A 31 14.30 5.77 1.51
N ARG A 32 14.83 6.11 2.69
CA ARG A 32 15.89 5.33 3.37
C ARG A 32 15.41 3.95 3.82
N ARG A 33 14.14 3.83 4.20
CA ARG A 33 13.54 2.57 4.69
C ARG A 33 13.02 1.64 3.58
N TYR A 34 12.64 2.18 2.42
CA TYR A 34 11.90 1.43 1.39
C TYR A 34 12.61 1.30 0.04
N LEU A 35 13.87 1.73 -0.07
CA LEU A 35 14.67 1.52 -1.27
C LEU A 35 14.74 0.01 -1.61
N SER A 36 14.53 -0.34 -2.88
CA SER A 36 14.60 -1.75 -3.32
C SER A 36 16.02 -2.21 -3.63
N GLY A 37 16.97 -1.28 -3.75
CA GLY A 37 18.37 -1.58 -3.95
C GLY A 37 19.20 -0.35 -4.28
N PHE A 38 20.48 -0.38 -3.91
CA PHE A 38 21.46 0.65 -4.20
C PHE A 38 22.77 -0.01 -4.63
N ASN A 39 23.25 0.29 -5.83
CA ASN A 39 24.54 -0.18 -6.31
C ASN A 39 25.48 1.01 -6.47
N LEU A 40 26.67 0.88 -5.89
CA LEU A 40 27.79 1.80 -6.03
C LEU A 40 28.92 1.05 -6.73
N ALA A 41 29.39 1.57 -7.86
CA ALA A 41 30.56 1.04 -8.53
C ALA A 41 31.58 2.16 -8.73
N GLU A 42 32.75 1.98 -8.14
CA GLU A 42 33.91 2.85 -8.36
C GLU A 42 34.68 2.32 -9.58
N MET A 43 34.92 3.20 -10.54
CA MET A 43 35.61 2.88 -11.78
C MET A 43 37.05 3.36 -11.66
N PHE A 44 37.98 2.49 -12.05
CA PHE A 44 39.41 2.78 -12.03
C PHE A 44 40.02 2.49 -13.40
N GLU A 45 40.93 3.35 -13.83
CA GLU A 45 41.78 3.12 -15.01
C GLU A 45 43.26 3.08 -14.60
N GLY A 46 44.11 2.60 -15.50
CA GLY A 46 45.54 2.38 -15.23
C GLY A 46 45.87 0.99 -14.69
N ARG A 47 47.16 0.75 -14.42
CA ARG A 47 47.68 -0.53 -13.91
C ARG A 47 48.81 -0.26 -12.92
N GLY A 48 48.97 -1.16 -11.94
CA GLY A 48 50.03 -1.02 -10.93
C GLY A 48 49.82 0.25 -10.09
N ASP A 49 50.91 1.00 -9.93
CA ASP A 49 50.93 2.24 -9.15
C ASP A 49 50.22 3.42 -9.87
N ASP A 50 49.99 3.31 -11.19
CA ASP A 50 49.29 4.34 -12.00
C ASP A 50 47.75 4.15 -12.00
N ARG A 51 47.20 3.36 -11.06
CA ARG A 51 45.76 3.12 -10.97
C ARG A 51 45.05 4.30 -10.33
N GLU A 52 44.20 4.99 -11.08
CA GLU A 52 43.42 6.15 -10.60
C GLU A 52 41.91 5.91 -10.66
N MET A 53 41.16 6.48 -9.71
CA MET A 53 39.69 6.44 -9.73
C MET A 53 39.17 7.46 -10.76
N VAL A 54 38.54 6.96 -11.81
CA VAL A 54 38.05 7.79 -12.93
C VAL A 54 36.57 8.14 -12.80
N GLY A 55 35.83 7.47 -11.92
CA GLY A 55 34.42 7.83 -11.71
C GLY A 55 33.68 6.91 -10.74
N ILE A 56 32.44 7.30 -10.46
CA ILE A 56 31.53 6.58 -9.59
C ILE A 56 30.19 6.43 -10.29
N LEU A 57 29.75 5.19 -10.50
CA LEU A 57 28.40 4.88 -10.96
C LEU A 57 27.50 4.59 -9.76
N LYS A 58 26.38 5.32 -9.68
CA LYS A 58 25.32 5.12 -8.70
C LYS A 58 24.07 4.63 -9.41
N LYS A 59 23.53 3.48 -9.02
CA LYS A 59 22.27 2.93 -9.55
C LYS A 59 21.29 2.67 -8.41
N ILE A 60 20.14 3.33 -8.47
CA ILE A 60 19.05 3.20 -7.50
C ILE A 60 17.96 2.33 -8.09
N LYS A 61 17.45 1.37 -7.30
CA LYS A 61 16.24 0.63 -7.64
C LYS A 61 15.07 1.13 -6.77
N TRP A 62 14.10 1.71 -7.47
CA TRP A 62 12.88 2.27 -6.88
C TRP A 62 11.98 1.16 -6.32
N PRO A 63 11.17 1.45 -5.28
CA PRO A 63 10.11 0.55 -4.85
C PRO A 63 9.08 0.35 -5.96
N ASP A 64 8.59 -0.88 -6.09
CA ASP A 64 7.57 -1.24 -7.06
C ASP A 64 6.20 -0.67 -6.65
N LYS A 65 5.84 0.47 -7.24
CA LYS A 65 4.57 1.15 -6.98
C LYS A 65 3.35 0.36 -7.44
N VAL A 66 3.46 -0.41 -8.53
CA VAL A 66 2.34 -1.21 -9.05
C VAL A 66 2.00 -2.33 -8.08
N LYS A 67 3.01 -3.05 -7.59
CA LYS A 67 2.81 -4.08 -6.58
C LYS A 67 2.23 -3.50 -5.29
N ASN A 68 2.68 -2.30 -4.92
CA ASN A 68 2.21 -1.60 -3.74
C ASN A 68 0.74 -1.15 -3.87
N LEU A 69 0.29 -0.67 -5.03
CA LEU A 69 -1.12 -0.35 -5.32
C LEU A 69 -2.02 -1.59 -5.27
N GLU A 70 -1.54 -2.72 -5.80
CA GLU A 70 -2.24 -3.99 -5.70
C GLU A 70 -2.46 -4.40 -4.23
N LEU A 71 -1.40 -4.32 -3.41
CA LEU A 71 -1.46 -4.62 -1.98
C LEU A 71 -2.37 -3.65 -1.22
N LEU A 72 -2.40 -2.37 -1.61
CA LEU A 72 -3.32 -1.37 -1.08
C LEU A 72 -4.78 -1.76 -1.32
N GLY A 73 -5.14 -2.13 -2.54
CA GLY A 73 -6.52 -2.51 -2.85
C GLY A 73 -6.92 -3.88 -2.28
N ARG A 74 -5.97 -4.77 -2.01
CA ARG A 74 -6.19 -6.04 -1.29
C ARG A 74 -6.29 -5.87 0.24
N HIS A 75 -5.91 -4.72 0.78
CA HIS A 75 -5.99 -4.49 2.22
C HIS A 75 -7.45 -4.55 2.69
N VAL A 76 -7.67 -5.22 3.84
CA VAL A 76 -8.99 -5.62 4.36
C VAL A 76 -9.97 -4.45 4.50
N SER A 77 -9.48 -3.23 4.72
CA SER A 77 -10.29 -2.03 4.85
C SER A 77 -10.63 -1.35 3.51
N VAL A 78 -9.89 -1.63 2.43
CA VAL A 78 -10.07 -0.98 1.12
C VAL A 78 -10.88 -1.86 0.18
N GLN A 79 -10.62 -3.19 0.17
CA GLN A 79 -11.33 -4.21 -0.64
C GLN A 79 -11.62 -3.81 -2.11
N ALA A 80 -10.82 -2.93 -2.71
CA ALA A 80 -11.12 -2.30 -4.00
C ALA A 80 -11.07 -3.29 -5.19
N PHE A 81 -10.48 -4.48 -5.01
CA PHE A 81 -10.36 -5.53 -6.02
C PHE A 81 -11.16 -6.80 -5.68
N LYS A 82 -12.18 -6.71 -4.82
CA LYS A 82 -13.07 -7.86 -4.59
C LYS A 82 -14.09 -7.97 -5.73
N ASP A 83 -13.75 -8.75 -6.74
CA ASP A 83 -14.67 -9.15 -7.82
C ASP A 83 -15.86 -10.00 -7.35
N ASN A 84 -15.97 -10.35 -6.06
CA ASN A 84 -17.08 -11.17 -5.54
C ASN A 84 -17.32 -10.95 -4.04
N VAL A 85 -17.92 -9.82 -3.64
CA VAL A 85 -18.64 -9.80 -2.36
C VAL A 85 -20.08 -10.19 -2.62
N LYS A 86 -20.32 -11.50 -2.77
CA LYS A 86 -21.56 -12.03 -2.22
C LYS A 86 -21.44 -11.83 -0.71
N ASN A 87 -22.11 -10.82 -0.16
CA ASN A 87 -22.36 -10.77 1.26
C ASN A 87 -23.34 -11.92 1.56
N GLU A 88 -22.80 -13.13 1.72
CA GLU A 88 -23.60 -14.26 2.18
C GLU A 88 -23.90 -14.03 3.66
N VAL A 89 -25.12 -13.59 3.94
CA VAL A 89 -25.65 -13.56 5.30
C VAL A 89 -25.92 -15.00 5.69
N THR A 90 -25.13 -15.53 6.60
CA THR A 90 -25.33 -16.85 7.20
C THR A 90 -25.82 -16.71 8.64
N GLY A 91 -26.53 -17.72 9.12
CA GLY A 91 -26.87 -17.86 10.53
C GLY A 91 -25.64 -18.22 11.37
N ALA A 92 -25.84 -18.40 12.67
CA ALA A 92 -24.79 -18.85 13.58
C ALA A 92 -24.09 -20.10 13.03
N ASP A 93 -22.75 -20.13 13.16
CA ASP A 93 -21.89 -21.23 12.71
C ASP A 93 -21.98 -21.58 11.20
N GLY A 94 -22.38 -20.60 10.37
CA GLY A 94 -22.52 -20.80 8.92
C GLY A 94 -23.80 -21.55 8.53
N GLY A 95 -24.72 -21.77 9.47
CA GLY A 95 -26.01 -22.39 9.21
C GLY A 95 -26.97 -21.49 8.42
N PRO A 96 -28.14 -21.99 8.02
CA PRO A 96 -29.17 -21.19 7.36
C PRO A 96 -29.62 -20.00 8.23
N VAL A 97 -29.94 -18.86 7.60
CA VAL A 97 -30.55 -17.72 8.30
C VAL A 97 -31.90 -18.17 8.86
N ARG A 98 -32.06 -18.07 10.19
CA ARG A 98 -33.35 -18.32 10.85
C ARG A 98 -34.27 -17.15 10.53
N THR A 99 -35.37 -17.44 9.87
CA THR A 99 -36.46 -16.47 9.65
C THR A 99 -37.62 -16.85 10.55
N GLU A 100 -38.08 -15.92 11.37
CA GLU A 100 -39.32 -16.07 12.12
C GLU A 100 -40.43 -15.34 11.36
N ILE A 101 -41.44 -16.08 10.90
CA ILE A 101 -42.63 -15.48 10.29
C ILE A 101 -43.54 -15.05 11.43
N THR A 102 -43.43 -13.78 11.83
CA THR A 102 -44.37 -13.17 12.76
C THR A 102 -45.61 -12.71 12.01
N ASN A 103 -46.72 -13.46 12.13
CA ASN A 103 -48.05 -13.03 11.68
C ASN A 103 -48.58 -11.96 12.64
N LEU A 104 -48.10 -10.72 12.47
CA LEU A 104 -48.54 -9.58 13.24
C LEU A 104 -49.75 -8.94 12.56
N THR A 105 -50.73 -8.55 13.36
CA THR A 105 -51.77 -7.62 12.89
C THR A 105 -51.15 -6.24 12.63
N PRO A 106 -51.77 -5.39 11.77
CA PRO A 106 -51.24 -4.06 11.46
C PRO A 106 -50.94 -3.21 12.71
N GLU A 107 -51.76 -3.34 13.75
CA GLU A 107 -51.61 -2.64 15.03
C GLU A 107 -50.37 -3.12 15.80
N GLN A 108 -50.15 -4.43 15.89
CA GLN A 108 -48.99 -5.03 16.55
C GLN A 108 -47.68 -4.72 15.82
N ALA A 109 -47.71 -4.68 14.49
CA ALA A 109 -46.56 -4.28 13.68
C ALA A 109 -46.17 -2.80 13.91
N ALA A 110 -47.16 -1.91 13.99
CA ALA A 110 -46.94 -0.48 14.25
C ALA A 110 -46.41 -0.19 15.66
N GLU A 111 -46.80 -0.99 16.65
CA GLU A 111 -46.27 -0.91 18.01
C GLU A 111 -44.83 -1.43 18.10
N ALA A 112 -44.53 -2.57 17.47
CA ALA A 112 -43.18 -3.12 17.41
C ALA A 112 -42.18 -2.17 16.70
N TYR A 113 -42.60 -1.56 15.59
CA TYR A 113 -41.78 -0.59 14.86
C TYR A 113 -41.49 0.66 15.70
N ARG A 114 -42.51 1.20 16.38
CA ARG A 114 -42.32 2.33 17.31
C ARG A 114 -41.35 2.01 18.45
N LYS A 115 -41.37 0.78 18.96
CA LYS A 115 -40.47 0.34 20.03
C LYS A 115 -39.02 0.12 19.56
N MET A 116 -38.82 -0.26 18.30
CA MET A 116 -37.49 -0.41 17.69
C MET A 116 -36.86 0.93 17.27
N MET A 117 -37.67 1.92 16.89
CA MET A 117 -37.23 3.24 16.42
C MET A 117 -37.19 4.30 17.53
N GLY A 118 -37.35 3.87 18.79
CA GLY A 118 -37.29 4.71 19.99
C GLY A 118 -35.86 5.04 20.40
#